data_AF-A0A9Q3CEJ3-F1
#
_entry.id   AF-A0A9Q3CEJ3-F1
#
_cell.length_a   1.000
_cell.length_b   1.000
_cell.length_c   1.000
_cell.angle_alpha   90.00
_cell.angle_beta   90.00
_cell.angle_gamma   90.00
#
_symmetry.space_group_name_H-M   'P 1'
#
loop_
_entity.id
_entity.type
_entity.pdbx_description
1 polymer ?
#
loop_
_entity_poly.entity_id
_entity_poly.type
_entity_poly.pdbx_seq_one_letter_code
_entity_poly.pdbx_strand_id
1 'polypeptide(L)'
;MILFLDWDKTITSSDTTHLICSSFSYNLNNPEDQEKKLSNQVKYLNYRRIYEHFLIKQEKKLNQIKDLNNELNDYLKSFEKIEELIRSLIKSDKFFDSANFLINLNSNLVKFQIGWNEFVNWIKKIKNNQDSQIESNLIEEVHIISCSWSENFIRSSLSDDFLSSLTSIRANEIQIDRSQIIKSPNCQEPNGIRTGIDKLNEINRILSQDQPKQQDKTHPSSVYIGDSETDLACFLNVEIPIVFGPKPRKNPNHSHCNLERPMITLTQERLNCLAGCRSEDSGTSTKRILPHFCLIILLSKPRKLMAAIPFFFNA
;
A
#
# COMPACT_ATOMS: atom_id res chain seq x y z
N MET A 1 3.42 -8.10 18.28
CA MET A 1 3.08 -6.99 17.36
C MET A 1 2.39 -7.53 16.11
N ILE A 2 1.41 -6.81 15.57
CA ILE A 2 0.72 -7.14 14.32
C ILE A 2 1.26 -6.23 13.20
N LEU A 3 1.70 -6.83 12.10
CA LEU A 3 2.25 -6.13 10.95
C LEU A 3 1.29 -6.19 9.76
N PHE A 4 0.89 -5.02 9.28
CA PHE A 4 0.07 -4.86 8.09
C PHE A 4 0.91 -4.31 6.94
N LEU A 5 0.77 -4.90 5.76
CA LEU A 5 1.47 -4.51 4.55
C LEU A 5 0.46 -4.22 3.44
N ASP A 6 0.57 -3.07 2.81
CA ASP A 6 -0.01 -2.89 1.48
C ASP A 6 0.77 -3.71 0.43
N TRP A 7 0.14 -4.00 -0.71
CA TRP A 7 0.74 -4.78 -1.78
C TRP A 7 1.51 -3.93 -2.80
N ASP A 8 0.80 -3.02 -3.48
CA ASP A 8 1.32 -2.35 -4.66
C ASP A 8 2.31 -1.27 -4.26
N LYS A 9 3.49 -1.22 -4.90
CA LYS A 9 4.57 -0.26 -4.59
C LYS A 9 5.12 -0.30 -3.16
N THR A 10 4.48 -1.05 -2.26
CA THR A 10 4.93 -1.34 -0.90
C THR A 10 5.75 -2.63 -0.89
N ILE A 11 5.17 -3.74 -1.36
CA ILE A 11 5.87 -5.03 -1.54
C ILE A 11 6.47 -5.10 -2.95
N THR A 12 5.70 -4.66 -3.94
CA THR A 12 6.10 -4.69 -5.36
C THR A 12 6.85 -3.41 -5.74
N SER A 13 7.72 -3.45 -6.75
CA SER A 13 8.49 -2.28 -7.20
C SER A 13 7.68 -1.29 -8.04
N SER A 14 6.45 -1.66 -8.41
CA SER A 14 5.58 -0.91 -9.31
C SER A 14 4.13 -1.29 -9.06
N ASP A 15 3.21 -0.37 -9.33
CA ASP A 15 1.77 -0.67 -9.35
C ASP A 15 1.52 -1.86 -10.26
N THR A 16 1.07 -2.99 -9.73
CA THR A 16 0.95 -4.21 -10.52
C THR A 16 -0.25 -4.18 -11.45
N THR A 17 -1.21 -3.24 -11.32
CA THR A 17 -2.44 -3.15 -12.15
C THR A 17 -2.14 -3.15 -13.64
N HIS A 18 -1.01 -2.56 -14.04
CA HIS A 18 -0.54 -2.57 -15.42
C HIS A 18 -0.25 -3.99 -15.97
N LEU A 19 0.10 -4.95 -15.11
CA LEU A 19 0.37 -6.34 -15.48
C LEU A 19 -0.89 -7.02 -16.03
N ILE A 20 -2.08 -6.64 -15.57
CA ILE A 20 -3.33 -7.12 -16.15
C ILE A 20 -3.40 -6.73 -17.63
N CYS A 21 -2.97 -5.51 -17.96
CA CYS A 21 -3.05 -4.95 -19.29
C CYS A 21 -2.04 -5.58 -20.25
N SER A 22 -0.84 -5.85 -19.77
CA SER A 22 0.29 -6.30 -20.59
C SER A 22 0.29 -7.80 -20.86
N SER A 23 -0.35 -8.58 -19.99
CA SER A 23 -0.04 -10.01 -19.85
C SER A 23 -1.18 -10.94 -20.22
N PHE A 24 -2.21 -10.42 -20.88
CA PHE A 24 -3.08 -11.26 -21.67
C PHE A 24 -2.22 -12.13 -22.60
N SER A 25 -2.40 -13.44 -22.50
CA SER A 25 -1.74 -14.45 -23.34
C SER A 25 -2.32 -14.35 -24.75
N TYR A 26 -1.92 -13.27 -25.40
CA TYR A 26 -2.16 -13.02 -26.80
C TYR A 26 -1.15 -13.87 -27.55
N ASN A 27 -1.61 -14.62 -28.55
CA ASN A 27 -0.67 -15.05 -29.56
C ASN A 27 -0.17 -13.76 -30.19
N LEU A 28 1.05 -13.32 -29.83
CA LEU A 28 1.58 -12.05 -30.34
C LEU A 28 1.79 -12.10 -31.86
N ASN A 29 1.64 -13.26 -32.49
CA ASN A 29 1.63 -13.39 -33.94
C ASN A 29 0.22 -13.25 -34.55
N ASN A 30 -0.83 -13.19 -33.73
CA ASN A 30 -2.21 -12.94 -34.13
C ASN A 30 -2.52 -11.42 -34.04
N PRO A 31 -2.82 -10.74 -35.15
CA PRO A 31 -3.16 -9.32 -35.16
C PRO A 31 -4.35 -8.94 -34.26
N GLU A 32 -5.38 -9.79 -34.17
CA GLU A 32 -6.57 -9.52 -33.35
C GLU A 32 -6.22 -9.46 -31.86
N ASP A 33 -5.31 -10.33 -31.44
CA ASP A 33 -4.81 -10.40 -30.08
C ASP A 33 -3.92 -9.18 -29.75
N GLN A 34 -3.11 -8.71 -30.70
CA GLN A 34 -2.37 -7.45 -30.56
C GLN A 34 -3.30 -6.24 -30.42
N GLU A 35 -4.37 -6.18 -31.21
CA GLU A 35 -5.35 -5.10 -31.13
C GLU A 35 -6.06 -5.07 -29.78
N LYS A 36 -6.47 -6.24 -29.26
CA LYS A 36 -7.05 -6.36 -27.91
C LYS A 36 -6.07 -5.93 -26.82
N LYS A 37 -4.78 -6.25 -26.96
CA LYS A 37 -3.73 -5.76 -26.04
C LYS A 37 -3.68 -4.25 -26.00
N LEU A 38 -3.60 -3.63 -27.17
CA LEU A 38 -3.52 -2.18 -27.30
C LEU A 38 -4.78 -1.52 -26.73
N SER A 39 -5.96 -2.07 -27.04
CA SER A 39 -7.25 -1.59 -26.52
C SER A 39 -7.28 -1.61 -24.98
N ASN A 40 -6.86 -2.71 -24.35
CA ASN A 40 -6.82 -2.80 -22.89
C ASN A 40 -5.78 -1.87 -22.25
N GLN A 41 -4.62 -1.69 -22.89
CA GLN A 41 -3.64 -0.70 -22.44
C GLN A 41 -4.20 0.73 -22.49
N VAL A 42 -4.91 1.09 -23.57
CA VAL A 42 -5.56 2.40 -23.70
C VAL A 42 -6.63 2.60 -22.62
N LYS A 43 -7.46 1.60 -22.34
CA LYS A 43 -8.46 1.64 -21.26
C LYS A 43 -7.80 1.90 -19.90
N TYR A 44 -6.76 1.14 -19.56
CA TYR A 44 -6.02 1.32 -18.31
C TYR A 44 -5.40 2.72 -18.19
N LEU A 45 -4.73 3.20 -19.24
CA LEU A 45 -4.17 4.55 -19.25
C LEU A 45 -5.26 5.61 -19.05
N ASN A 46 -6.46 5.40 -19.60
CA ASN A 46 -7.59 6.29 -19.38
C ASN A 46 -8.05 6.28 -17.91
N TYR A 47 -8.20 5.10 -17.29
CA TYR A 47 -8.56 4.98 -15.87
C TYR A 47 -7.53 5.67 -14.97
N ARG A 48 -6.25 5.41 -15.23
CA ARG A 48 -5.14 6.04 -14.52
C ARG A 48 -5.18 7.56 -14.67
N ARG A 49 -5.40 8.08 -15.88
CA ARG A 49 -5.51 9.53 -16.12
C ARG A 49 -6.68 10.15 -15.35
N ILE A 50 -7.83 9.48 -15.31
CA ILE A 50 -9.00 9.92 -14.53
C ILE A 50 -8.64 10.01 -13.04
N TYR A 51 -7.97 8.98 -12.51
CA TYR A 51 -7.52 8.97 -11.12
C TYR A 51 -6.49 10.06 -10.82
N GLU A 52 -5.48 10.23 -11.68
CA GLU A 52 -4.44 11.25 -11.53
C GLU A 52 -5.02 12.67 -11.57
N HIS A 53 -5.99 12.94 -12.45
CA HIS A 53 -6.72 14.21 -12.47
C HIS A 53 -7.49 14.45 -11.17
N PHE A 54 -8.11 13.41 -10.63
CA PHE A 54 -8.76 13.48 -9.32
C PHE A 54 -7.74 13.82 -8.22
N LEU A 55 -6.59 13.14 -8.17
CA LEU A 55 -5.54 13.42 -7.19
C LEU A 55 -5.06 14.88 -7.25
N ILE A 56 -4.81 15.43 -8.45
CA ILE A 56 -4.45 16.85 -8.64
C ILE A 56 -5.50 17.79 -8.02
N LYS A 57 -6.78 17.46 -8.20
CA LYS A 57 -7.88 18.25 -7.64
C LYS A 57 -7.91 18.15 -6.11
N GLN A 58 -7.65 16.97 -5.56
CA GLN A 58 -7.66 16.75 -4.11
C GLN A 58 -6.45 17.36 -3.41
N GLU A 59 -5.27 17.34 -4.02
CA GLU A 59 -4.07 17.97 -3.49
C GLU A 59 -4.27 19.48 -3.26
N LYS A 60 -4.97 20.16 -4.18
CA LYS A 60 -5.35 21.57 -4.02
C LYS A 60 -6.27 21.79 -2.81
N LYS A 61 -7.21 20.87 -2.58
CA LYS A 61 -8.13 20.93 -1.42
C LYS A 61 -7.41 20.64 -0.12
N LEU A 62 -6.53 19.64 -0.10
CA LEU A 62 -5.74 19.28 1.08
C LEU A 62 -4.91 20.47 1.58
N ASN A 63 -4.36 21.27 0.66
CA ASN A 63 -3.63 22.49 1.03
C ASN A 63 -4.49 23.61 1.60
N GLN A 64 -5.82 23.50 1.48
CA GLN A 64 -6.79 24.46 2.00
C GLN A 64 -7.45 24.00 3.30
N ILE A 65 -7.15 22.77 3.75
CA ILE A 65 -7.75 22.21 4.97
C ILE A 65 -7.33 23.01 6.19
N LYS A 66 -8.32 23.50 6.94
CA LYS A 66 -8.17 24.23 8.21
C LYS A 66 -8.73 23.44 9.39
N ASP A 67 -9.80 22.67 9.18
CA ASP A 67 -10.39 21.78 10.19
C ASP A 67 -10.11 20.32 9.84
N LEU A 68 -9.16 19.77 10.57
CA LEU A 68 -8.60 18.47 10.28
C LEU A 68 -9.58 17.31 10.45
N ASN A 69 -10.56 17.41 11.36
CA ASN A 69 -11.41 16.25 11.66
C ASN A 69 -12.56 16.10 10.66
N ASN A 70 -13.21 17.20 10.30
CA ASN A 70 -14.30 17.16 9.34
C ASN A 70 -13.78 17.08 7.90
N GLU A 71 -12.78 17.90 7.56
CA GLU A 71 -12.31 18.01 6.18
C GLU A 71 -11.43 16.82 5.76
N LEU A 72 -10.74 16.15 6.69
CA LEU A 72 -10.03 14.88 6.38
C LEU A 72 -11.00 13.75 6.10
N ASN A 73 -12.09 13.63 6.87
CA ASN A 73 -13.12 12.63 6.60
C ASN A 73 -13.77 12.86 5.24
N ASP A 74 -14.06 14.12 4.89
CA ASP A 74 -14.58 14.47 3.56
C ASP A 74 -13.56 14.22 2.46
N TYR A 75 -12.26 14.47 2.73
CA TYR A 75 -11.17 14.12 1.83
C TYR A 75 -11.14 12.60 1.56
N LEU A 76 -11.13 11.78 2.61
CA LEU A 76 -11.10 10.32 2.50
C LEU A 76 -12.35 9.78 1.77
N LYS A 77 -13.55 10.27 2.12
CA LYS A 77 -14.81 9.91 1.43
C LYS A 77 -14.83 10.30 -0.04
N SER A 78 -14.04 11.31 -0.43
CA SER A 78 -13.99 11.69 -1.83
C SER A 78 -13.29 10.64 -2.71
N PHE A 79 -12.40 9.81 -2.14
CA PHE A 79 -11.75 8.70 -2.86
C PHE A 79 -12.73 7.60 -3.24
N GLU A 80 -13.71 7.31 -2.38
CA GLU A 80 -14.75 6.33 -2.65
C GLU A 80 -15.48 6.63 -3.97
N LYS A 81 -15.81 7.91 -4.23
CA LYS A 81 -16.50 8.32 -5.46
C LYS A 81 -15.68 8.09 -6.73
N ILE A 82 -14.37 8.35 -6.69
CA ILE A 82 -13.51 8.14 -7.87
C ILE A 82 -13.26 6.64 -8.11
N GLU A 83 -13.13 5.86 -7.03
CA GLU A 83 -12.94 4.41 -7.11
C GLU A 83 -14.22 3.73 -7.62
N GLU A 84 -15.40 4.18 -7.20
CA GLU A 84 -16.69 3.74 -7.77
C GLU A 84 -16.80 4.05 -9.25
N LEU A 85 -16.43 5.27 -9.67
CA LEU A 85 -16.43 5.64 -11.09
C LEU A 85 -15.52 4.72 -11.90
N ILE A 86 -14.28 4.52 -11.47
CA ILE A 86 -13.31 3.65 -12.16
C ILE A 86 -13.82 2.21 -12.21
N ARG A 87 -14.41 1.70 -11.14
CA ARG A 87 -15.00 0.36 -11.11
C ARG A 87 -16.16 0.21 -12.09
N SER A 88 -17.02 1.22 -12.17
CA SER A 88 -18.12 1.25 -13.15
C SER A 88 -17.58 1.18 -14.57
N LEU A 89 -16.49 1.89 -14.87
CA LEU A 89 -15.82 1.87 -16.17
C LEU A 89 -15.18 0.50 -16.46
N ILE A 90 -14.45 -0.06 -15.50
CA ILE A 90 -13.86 -1.41 -15.61
C ILE A 90 -14.94 -2.45 -15.95
N LYS A 91 -16.10 -2.36 -15.28
CA LYS A 91 -17.24 -3.24 -15.51
C LYS A 91 -17.89 -3.02 -16.88
N SER A 92 -18.12 -1.76 -17.29
CA SER A 92 -18.70 -1.46 -18.61
C SER A 92 -17.81 -1.92 -19.75
N ASP A 93 -16.50 -1.79 -19.56
CA ASP A 93 -15.50 -2.06 -20.57
C ASP A 93 -15.11 -3.55 -20.64
N LYS A 94 -15.72 -4.38 -19.79
CA LYS A 94 -15.46 -5.82 -19.68
C LYS A 94 -13.97 -6.12 -19.55
N PHE A 95 -13.29 -5.30 -18.76
CA PHE A 95 -11.83 -5.26 -18.72
C PHE A 95 -11.20 -6.59 -18.28
N PHE A 96 -11.94 -7.39 -17.49
CA PHE A 96 -11.49 -8.68 -16.98
C PHE A 96 -12.00 -9.90 -17.77
N ASP A 97 -12.75 -9.75 -18.86
CA ASP A 97 -13.30 -10.91 -19.60
C ASP A 97 -12.19 -11.83 -20.13
N SER A 98 -10.99 -11.29 -20.37
CA SER A 98 -9.81 -12.03 -20.81
C SER A 98 -8.88 -12.45 -19.65
N ALA A 99 -9.30 -12.29 -18.39
CA ALA A 99 -8.43 -12.46 -17.21
C ALA A 99 -8.17 -13.91 -16.78
N ASN A 100 -8.88 -14.90 -17.35
CA ASN A 100 -8.75 -16.33 -16.99
C ASN A 100 -7.32 -16.85 -17.02
N PHE A 101 -6.45 -16.32 -17.89
CA PHE A 101 -5.06 -16.73 -18.02
C PHE A 101 -4.08 -15.98 -17.09
N LEU A 102 -4.54 -14.92 -16.40
CA LEU A 102 -3.67 -13.96 -15.71
C LEU A 102 -3.18 -14.45 -14.35
N ILE A 103 -3.96 -15.26 -13.63
CA ILE A 103 -3.63 -15.66 -12.25
C ILE A 103 -2.35 -16.53 -12.22
N ASN A 104 -2.15 -17.40 -13.22
CA ASN A 104 -1.01 -18.32 -13.23
C ASN A 104 0.22 -17.80 -13.99
N LEU A 105 0.05 -16.87 -14.95
CA LEU A 105 1.16 -16.39 -15.79
C LEU A 105 1.89 -15.17 -15.22
N ASN A 106 1.22 -14.37 -14.39
CA ASN A 106 1.72 -13.04 -14.03
C ASN A 106 2.50 -12.96 -12.72
N SER A 107 2.45 -14.00 -11.88
CA SER A 107 3.25 -14.04 -10.66
C SER A 107 4.75 -13.83 -10.95
N ASN A 108 5.25 -14.46 -12.01
CA ASN A 108 6.64 -14.32 -12.45
C ASN A 108 6.99 -12.94 -13.02
N LEU A 109 5.99 -12.13 -13.35
CA LEU A 109 6.18 -10.76 -13.84
C LEU A 109 6.18 -9.73 -12.71
N VAL A 110 5.75 -10.14 -11.51
CA VAL A 110 5.82 -9.28 -10.33
C VAL A 110 7.28 -9.06 -9.97
N LYS A 111 7.69 -7.80 -9.98
CA LYS A 111 8.99 -7.37 -9.46
C LYS A 111 8.79 -6.87 -8.04
N PHE A 112 9.59 -7.40 -7.12
CA PHE A 112 9.58 -6.99 -5.73
C PHE A 112 10.46 -5.77 -5.48
N GLN A 113 10.19 -5.05 -4.39
CA GLN A 113 11.06 -3.97 -3.94
C GLN A 113 12.47 -4.47 -3.62
N ILE A 114 13.46 -3.60 -3.83
CA ILE A 114 14.84 -3.85 -3.38
C ILE A 114 14.81 -3.97 -1.84
N GLY A 115 15.41 -5.03 -1.29
CA GLY A 115 15.36 -5.32 0.13
C GLY A 115 14.23 -6.27 0.54
N TRP A 116 13.35 -6.68 -0.38
CA TRP A 116 12.22 -7.56 -0.06
C TRP A 116 12.67 -8.92 0.48
N ASN A 117 13.66 -9.56 -0.13
CA ASN A 117 14.14 -10.88 0.32
C ASN A 117 14.78 -10.78 1.71
N GLU A 118 15.50 -9.71 1.98
CA GLU A 118 16.11 -9.41 3.26
C GLU A 118 15.03 -9.17 4.33
N PHE A 119 13.97 -8.43 3.98
CA PHE A 119 12.81 -8.25 4.83
C PHE A 119 12.10 -9.58 5.14
N VAL A 120 11.84 -10.42 4.14
CA VAL A 120 11.26 -11.77 4.31
C VAL A 120 12.13 -12.61 5.26
N ASN A 121 13.44 -12.62 5.04
CA ASN A 121 14.38 -13.36 5.88
C ASN A 121 14.41 -12.82 7.32
N TRP A 122 14.29 -11.50 7.50
CA TRP A 122 14.20 -10.87 8.81
C TRP A 122 12.92 -11.29 9.55
N ILE A 123 11.75 -11.24 8.90
CA ILE A 123 10.48 -11.72 9.47
C ILE A 123 10.59 -13.18 9.91
N LYS A 124 11.17 -14.04 9.05
CA LYS A 124 11.40 -15.46 9.36
C LYS A 124 12.26 -15.65 10.60
N LYS A 125 13.38 -14.94 10.70
CA LYS A 125 14.29 -15.04 11.84
C LYS A 125 13.61 -14.67 13.15
N ILE A 126 12.79 -13.61 13.12
CA ILE A 126 12.00 -13.17 14.28
C ILE A 126 10.98 -14.25 14.67
N LYS A 127 10.19 -14.75 13.71
CA LYS A 127 9.15 -15.75 13.99
C LYS A 127 9.71 -17.09 14.46
N ASN A 128 10.87 -17.50 13.94
CA ASN A 128 11.51 -18.76 14.29
C ASN A 128 12.45 -18.66 15.50
N ASN A 129 12.53 -17.49 16.16
CA ASN A 129 13.44 -17.24 17.28
C ASN A 129 14.91 -17.57 16.96
N GLN A 130 15.34 -17.30 15.72
CA GLN A 130 16.69 -17.62 15.23
C GLN A 130 17.69 -16.49 15.46
N ASP A 131 17.24 -15.31 15.90
CA ASP A 131 18.10 -14.18 16.22
C ASP A 131 18.05 -13.90 17.72
N SER A 132 19.14 -14.21 18.43
CA SER A 132 19.25 -14.05 19.88
C SER A 132 19.27 -12.59 20.34
N GLN A 133 19.44 -11.63 19.42
CA GLN A 133 19.43 -10.20 19.73
C GLN A 133 18.03 -9.59 19.68
N ILE A 134 17.04 -10.30 19.10
CA ILE A 134 15.68 -9.81 18.96
C ILE A 134 14.80 -10.58 19.94
N GLU A 135 13.96 -9.86 20.68
CA GLU A 135 12.96 -10.49 21.55
C GLU A 135 12.11 -11.48 20.75
N SER A 136 12.09 -12.73 21.23
CA SER A 136 11.32 -13.82 20.64
C SER A 136 9.85 -13.40 20.49
N ASN A 137 9.23 -13.71 19.35
CA ASN A 137 7.84 -13.41 19.04
C ASN A 137 7.48 -11.91 19.00
N LEU A 138 8.44 -11.02 18.70
CA LEU A 138 8.14 -9.59 18.51
C LEU A 138 7.01 -9.39 17.47
N ILE A 139 7.01 -10.17 16.39
CA ILE A 139 5.98 -10.16 15.35
C ILE A 139 5.12 -11.41 15.50
N GLU A 140 3.89 -11.22 15.97
CA GLU A 140 2.90 -12.28 16.15
C GLU A 140 2.23 -12.58 14.81
N GLU A 141 1.78 -11.52 14.14
CA GLU A 141 0.99 -11.64 12.93
C GLU A 141 1.49 -10.75 11.79
N VAL A 142 1.33 -11.24 10.56
CA VAL A 142 1.66 -10.51 9.34
C VAL A 142 0.49 -10.64 8.39
N HIS A 143 -0.07 -9.52 7.97
CA HIS A 143 -1.18 -9.49 7.02
C HIS A 143 -0.83 -8.62 5.82
N ILE A 144 -1.21 -9.08 4.63
CA ILE A 144 -1.28 -8.21 3.45
C ILE A 144 -2.72 -7.72 3.31
N ILE A 145 -2.91 -6.40 3.17
CA ILE A 145 -4.22 -5.78 2.95
C ILE A 145 -4.16 -5.02 1.62
N SER A 146 -4.94 -5.43 0.62
CA SER A 146 -4.89 -4.83 -0.73
C SER A 146 -6.28 -4.52 -1.27
N CYS A 147 -6.44 -3.33 -1.87
CA CYS A 147 -7.67 -2.93 -2.56
C CYS A 147 -7.73 -3.36 -4.04
N SER A 148 -6.57 -3.52 -4.67
CA SER A 148 -6.49 -3.59 -6.14
C SER A 148 -6.45 -5.01 -6.69
N TRP A 149 -6.18 -6.01 -5.85
CA TRP A 149 -5.77 -7.33 -6.34
C TRP A 149 -6.58 -8.50 -5.81
N SER A 150 -6.54 -9.58 -6.59
CA SER A 150 -7.03 -10.87 -6.12
C SER A 150 -6.07 -11.45 -5.08
N GLU A 151 -6.61 -12.05 -4.03
CA GLU A 151 -5.83 -12.79 -3.05
C GLU A 151 -5.04 -13.90 -3.74
N ASN A 152 -5.67 -14.64 -4.66
CA ASN A 152 -4.99 -15.68 -5.43
C ASN A 152 -3.78 -15.17 -6.22
N PHE A 153 -3.90 -14.01 -6.87
CA PHE A 153 -2.77 -13.39 -7.58
C PHE A 153 -1.63 -13.04 -6.64
N ILE A 154 -1.92 -12.35 -5.53
CA ILE A 154 -0.91 -11.99 -4.52
C ILE A 154 -0.23 -13.25 -4.00
N ARG A 155 -1.03 -14.26 -3.62
CA ARG A 155 -0.53 -15.54 -3.10
C ARG A 155 0.39 -16.23 -4.09
N SER A 156 -0.03 -16.33 -5.36
CA SER A 156 0.78 -16.97 -6.42
C SER A 156 2.09 -16.23 -6.73
N SER A 157 2.17 -14.94 -6.39
CA SER A 157 3.34 -14.09 -6.62
C SER A 157 4.39 -14.22 -5.52
N LEU A 158 3.96 -14.55 -4.30
CA LEU A 158 4.84 -14.66 -3.14
C LEU A 158 5.58 -16.00 -3.11
N SER A 159 6.77 -16.02 -2.52
CA SER A 159 7.49 -17.26 -2.25
C SER A 159 6.79 -18.09 -1.17
N ASP A 160 6.81 -19.42 -1.31
CA ASP A 160 6.32 -20.36 -0.28
C ASP A 160 6.91 -20.06 1.10
N ASP A 161 8.17 -19.67 1.06
CA ASP A 161 8.94 -19.19 2.19
C ASP A 161 8.26 -18.05 2.94
N PHE A 162 7.82 -16.99 2.26
CA PHE A 162 7.11 -15.89 2.91
C PHE A 162 5.67 -16.25 3.26
N LEU A 163 5.00 -17.05 2.42
CA LEU A 163 3.64 -17.53 2.69
C LEU A 163 3.54 -18.27 4.01
N SER A 164 4.56 -19.07 4.36
CA SER A 164 4.62 -19.77 5.67
C SER A 164 4.69 -18.82 6.87
N SER A 165 5.19 -17.60 6.67
CA SER A 165 5.29 -16.57 7.71
C SER A 165 4.09 -15.63 7.74
N LEU A 166 3.20 -15.71 6.75
CA LEU A 166 2.07 -14.81 6.58
C LEU A 166 0.84 -15.35 7.31
N THR A 167 0.18 -14.52 8.10
CA THR A 167 -1.08 -14.88 8.78
C THR A 167 -2.24 -14.87 7.80
N SER A 168 -2.39 -13.81 7.00
CA SER A 168 -3.46 -13.74 6.00
C SER A 168 -3.17 -12.78 4.86
N ILE A 169 -3.83 -12.99 3.72
CA ILE A 169 -3.99 -12.00 2.66
C ILE A 169 -5.46 -11.58 2.70
N ARG A 170 -5.73 -10.30 2.98
CA ARG A 170 -7.06 -9.69 2.87
C ARG A 170 -7.08 -8.89 1.58
N ALA A 171 -7.75 -9.42 0.58
CA ALA A 171 -7.85 -8.80 -0.73
C ALA A 171 -9.19 -9.17 -1.39
N ASN A 172 -9.32 -8.87 -2.67
CA ASN A 172 -10.50 -9.23 -3.43
C ASN A 172 -10.27 -10.56 -4.17
N GLU A 173 -11.19 -10.94 -5.04
CA GLU A 173 -11.05 -11.96 -6.07
C GLU A 173 -11.64 -11.42 -7.37
N ILE A 174 -11.13 -11.90 -8.51
CA ILE A 174 -11.65 -11.51 -9.83
C ILE A 174 -12.57 -12.62 -10.31
N GLN A 175 -13.86 -12.33 -10.36
CA GLN A 175 -14.86 -13.20 -10.97
C GLN A 175 -14.87 -12.98 -12.49
N ILE A 176 -14.21 -13.89 -13.21
CA ILE A 176 -13.95 -13.72 -14.65
C ILE A 176 -15.24 -13.82 -15.48
N ASP A 177 -16.16 -14.73 -15.15
CA ASP A 177 -17.43 -14.90 -15.89
C ASP A 177 -18.33 -13.65 -15.86
N ARG A 178 -18.08 -12.73 -14.93
CA ARG A 178 -18.89 -11.52 -14.74
C ARG A 178 -18.11 -10.22 -14.85
N SER A 179 -16.81 -10.28 -15.16
CA SER A 179 -15.90 -9.13 -15.12
C SER A 179 -16.03 -8.32 -13.83
N GLN A 180 -16.12 -9.01 -12.68
CA GLN A 180 -16.42 -8.40 -11.40
C GLN A 180 -15.32 -8.64 -10.38
N ILE A 181 -15.05 -7.62 -9.58
CA ILE A 181 -14.24 -7.75 -8.38
C ILE A 181 -15.20 -8.14 -7.25
N ILE A 182 -14.96 -9.30 -6.66
CA ILE A 182 -15.71 -9.84 -5.52
C ILE A 182 -14.78 -9.91 -4.30
N LYS A 183 -15.31 -10.12 -3.10
CA LYS A 183 -14.48 -10.31 -1.91
C LYS A 183 -13.80 -11.68 -1.92
N SER A 184 -12.58 -11.76 -1.40
CA SER A 184 -11.94 -13.08 -1.17
C SER A 184 -12.54 -13.79 0.04
N PRO A 185 -12.37 -15.12 0.18
CA PRO A 185 -12.82 -15.87 1.37
C PRO A 185 -12.20 -15.35 2.67
N ASN A 186 -10.97 -14.83 2.61
CA ASN A 186 -10.30 -14.25 3.77
C ASN A 186 -10.69 -12.78 3.99
N CYS A 187 -11.41 -12.12 3.10
CA CYS A 187 -11.91 -10.76 3.35
C CYS A 187 -13.25 -10.79 4.08
N GLN A 188 -13.30 -10.16 5.26
CA GLN A 188 -14.51 -10.06 6.08
C GLN A 188 -15.31 -8.78 5.77
N GLU A 189 -14.77 -7.87 4.97
CA GLU A 189 -15.46 -6.68 4.51
C GLU A 189 -16.65 -7.08 3.62
N PRO A 190 -17.87 -6.57 3.89
CA PRO A 190 -19.08 -7.07 3.24
C PRO A 190 -19.01 -7.07 1.71
N ASN A 191 -18.33 -6.07 1.16
CA ASN A 191 -18.25 -5.79 -0.27
C ASN A 191 -16.85 -6.01 -0.88
N GLY A 192 -15.90 -6.55 -0.10
CA GLY A 192 -14.48 -6.58 -0.45
C GLY A 192 -13.77 -5.27 -0.11
N ILE A 193 -12.45 -5.22 -0.30
CA ILE A 193 -11.63 -4.04 -0.01
C ILE A 193 -11.57 -3.18 -1.26
N ARG A 194 -12.27 -2.05 -1.28
CA ARG A 194 -12.39 -1.23 -2.50
C ARG A 194 -11.72 0.12 -2.38
N THR A 195 -11.58 0.59 -1.16
CA THR A 195 -11.14 1.92 -0.80
C THR A 195 -10.14 1.86 0.36
N GLY A 196 -9.48 2.98 0.65
CA GLY A 196 -8.67 3.11 1.86
C GLY A 196 -9.45 2.92 3.18
N ILE A 197 -10.75 3.22 3.17
CA ILE A 197 -11.63 3.02 4.33
C ILE A 197 -11.91 1.53 4.54
N ASP A 198 -12.07 0.75 3.47
CA ASP A 198 -12.27 -0.69 3.59
C ASP A 198 -11.02 -1.38 4.13
N LYS A 199 -9.83 -0.93 3.73
CA LYS A 199 -8.56 -1.39 4.34
C LYS A 199 -8.56 -1.12 5.85
N LEU A 200 -8.94 0.10 6.25
CA LEU A 200 -9.05 0.48 7.65
C LEU A 200 -10.06 -0.41 8.42
N ASN A 201 -11.22 -0.70 7.83
CA ASN A 201 -12.22 -1.57 8.43
C ASN A 201 -11.67 -2.97 8.70
N GLU A 202 -10.91 -3.54 7.77
CA GLU A 202 -10.25 -4.84 7.95
C GLU A 202 -9.17 -4.81 9.04
N ILE A 203 -8.34 -3.78 9.07
CA ILE A 203 -7.33 -3.60 10.12
C ILE A 203 -8.02 -3.54 11.49
N ASN A 204 -9.05 -2.72 11.63
CA ASN A 204 -9.81 -2.60 12.87
C ASN A 204 -10.43 -3.93 13.31
N ARG A 205 -10.91 -4.72 12.34
CA ARG A 205 -11.47 -6.03 12.61
C ARG A 205 -10.43 -6.99 13.17
N ILE A 206 -9.26 -7.08 12.54
CA ILE A 206 -8.13 -7.90 13.00
C ILE A 206 -7.70 -7.43 14.40
N LEU A 207 -7.46 -6.13 14.58
CA LEU A 207 -7.08 -5.55 15.87
C LEU A 207 -8.11 -5.76 16.98
N SER A 208 -9.39 -5.98 16.64
CA SER A 208 -10.46 -6.26 17.61
C SER A 208 -10.63 -7.75 17.95
N GLN A 209 -10.29 -8.65 17.01
CA GLN A 209 -10.37 -10.10 17.20
C GLN A 209 -9.24 -10.59 18.11
N ASP A 210 -8.06 -9.97 18.00
CA ASP A 210 -6.84 -10.40 18.68
C ASP A 210 -6.53 -9.59 19.94
N GLN A 211 -7.55 -9.09 20.65
CA GLN A 211 -7.36 -8.53 22.00
C GLN A 211 -7.59 -9.60 23.08
N PRO A 212 -6.57 -10.36 23.51
CA PRO A 212 -6.57 -10.89 24.86
C PRO A 212 -6.55 -9.68 25.81
N LYS A 213 -7.38 -9.75 26.86
CA LYS A 213 -7.57 -8.73 27.90
C LYS A 213 -6.25 -8.03 28.24
N GLN A 214 -6.16 -6.75 27.88
CA GLN A 214 -5.01 -5.87 28.05
C GLN A 214 -4.56 -5.80 29.51
N GLN A 215 -3.55 -6.58 29.88
CA GLN A 215 -2.72 -6.31 31.05
C GLN A 215 -1.25 -6.34 30.58
N ASP A 216 -0.62 -5.18 30.61
CA ASP A 216 0.83 -4.96 30.51
C ASP A 216 1.53 -5.21 29.16
N LYS A 217 1.18 -4.46 28.09
CA LYS A 217 2.03 -4.42 26.89
C LYS A 217 2.99 -3.21 26.91
N THR A 218 4.29 -3.50 26.90
CA THR A 218 5.42 -2.54 26.80
C THR A 218 5.79 -2.16 25.36
N HIS A 219 5.27 -2.89 24.37
CA HIS A 219 5.61 -2.77 22.95
C HIS A 219 4.42 -2.34 22.11
N PRO A 220 4.68 -1.68 20.96
CA PRO A 220 3.62 -1.28 20.06
C PRO A 220 2.83 -2.49 19.55
N SER A 221 1.51 -2.36 19.52
CA SER A 221 0.63 -3.46 19.13
C SER A 221 0.51 -3.60 17.61
N SER A 222 0.70 -2.52 16.84
CA SER A 222 0.41 -2.49 15.41
C SER A 222 1.36 -1.63 14.58
N VAL A 223 1.76 -2.16 13.41
CA VAL A 223 2.54 -1.46 12.38
C VAL A 223 1.79 -1.56 11.05
N TYR A 224 1.72 -0.46 10.29
CA TYR A 224 1.22 -0.48 8.91
C TYR A 224 2.25 0.08 7.95
N ILE A 225 2.53 -0.62 6.86
CA ILE A 225 3.44 -0.18 5.80
C ILE A 225 2.64 0.02 4.51
N GLY A 226 2.75 1.21 3.89
CA GLY A 226 2.04 1.54 2.65
C GLY A 226 2.72 2.67 1.87
N ASP A 227 2.30 2.91 0.63
CA ASP A 227 2.97 3.85 -0.29
C ASP A 227 2.09 5.01 -0.76
N SER A 228 0.77 4.96 -0.51
CA SER A 228 -0.19 5.82 -1.19
C SER A 228 -1.11 6.60 -0.25
N GLU A 229 -1.84 7.57 -0.82
CA GLU A 229 -2.91 8.28 -0.11
C GLU A 229 -4.07 7.38 0.30
N THR A 230 -4.25 6.24 -0.37
CA THR A 230 -5.28 5.25 0.02
C THR A 230 -4.94 4.59 1.37
N ASP A 231 -3.69 4.66 1.79
CA ASP A 231 -3.23 4.13 3.07
C ASP A 231 -3.34 5.14 4.22
N LEU A 232 -3.71 6.40 3.93
CA LEU A 232 -3.75 7.48 4.93
C LEU A 232 -4.61 7.14 6.14
N ALA A 233 -5.80 6.58 5.91
CA ALA A 233 -6.70 6.17 6.98
C ALA A 233 -6.08 5.05 7.84
N CYS A 234 -5.36 4.12 7.21
CA CYS A 234 -4.65 3.04 7.89
C CYS A 234 -3.49 3.58 8.74
N PHE A 235 -2.71 4.53 8.19
CA PHE A 235 -1.59 5.15 8.90
C PHE A 235 -2.00 5.85 10.19
N LEU A 236 -3.14 6.55 10.17
CA LEU A 236 -3.65 7.27 11.35
C LEU A 236 -4.19 6.33 12.43
N ASN A 237 -4.57 5.11 12.04
CA ASN A 237 -5.18 4.15 12.92
C ASN A 237 -4.15 3.32 13.71
N VAL A 238 -3.06 2.90 13.07
CA VAL A 238 -2.01 2.10 13.72
C VAL A 238 -1.14 2.91 14.66
N GLU A 239 -0.34 2.21 15.47
CA GLU A 239 0.61 2.85 16.40
C GLU A 239 1.90 3.29 15.71
N ILE A 240 2.36 2.52 14.71
CA ILE A 240 3.54 2.82 13.91
C ILE A 240 3.17 2.71 12.42
N PRO A 241 2.87 3.83 11.75
CA PRO A 241 2.81 3.88 10.31
C PRO A 241 4.22 4.03 9.73
N ILE A 242 4.48 3.32 8.65
CA ILE A 242 5.67 3.40 7.83
C ILE A 242 5.23 3.76 6.42
N VAL A 243 5.60 4.97 6.02
CA VAL A 243 5.40 5.46 4.66
C VAL A 243 6.55 4.97 3.77
N PHE A 244 6.21 4.20 2.73
CA PHE A 244 7.14 3.71 1.73
C PHE A 244 7.08 4.61 0.49
N GLY A 245 8.00 5.57 0.38
CA GLY A 245 8.01 6.53 -0.71
C GLY A 245 8.99 6.18 -1.84
N PRO A 246 8.75 6.64 -3.09
CA PRO A 246 9.76 6.54 -4.14
C PRO A 246 11.04 7.22 -3.70
N LYS A 247 12.20 6.66 -4.09
CA LYS A 247 13.49 7.31 -3.86
C LYS A 247 13.43 8.73 -4.45
N PRO A 248 13.81 9.78 -3.70
CA PRO A 248 13.92 11.11 -4.30
C PRO A 248 14.88 11.02 -5.49
N ARG A 249 14.37 11.28 -6.70
CA ARG A 249 15.19 11.24 -7.91
C ARG A 249 16.25 12.34 -7.79
N LYS A 250 17.52 11.94 -7.73
CA LYS A 250 18.64 12.86 -7.94
C LYS A 250 18.70 13.17 -9.43
N ASN A 251 18.02 14.21 -9.90
CA ASN A 251 18.37 14.74 -11.22
C ASN A 251 18.21 16.26 -11.27
N PRO A 252 19.31 17.03 -11.37
CA PRO A 252 19.27 18.49 -11.40
C PRO A 252 18.74 19.09 -12.72
N ASN A 253 18.55 18.31 -13.79
CA ASN A 253 18.47 18.85 -15.16
C ASN A 253 17.31 18.40 -16.08
N HIS A 254 16.20 17.83 -15.59
CA HIS A 254 15.07 17.51 -16.48
C HIS A 254 13.72 18.01 -15.98
N SER A 255 13.31 19.16 -16.53
CA SER A 255 11.93 19.54 -16.77
C SER A 255 11.34 18.64 -17.87
N HIS A 256 10.06 18.29 -17.72
CA HIS A 256 9.20 17.57 -18.67
C HIS A 256 9.15 16.03 -18.52
N CYS A 257 8.12 15.63 -17.77
CA CYS A 257 7.46 14.31 -17.74
C CYS A 257 8.22 13.13 -17.14
N ASN A 258 8.21 13.07 -15.80
CA ASN A 258 8.17 11.82 -15.03
C ASN A 258 7.58 12.11 -13.64
N LEU A 259 6.25 12.05 -13.52
CA LEU A 259 5.53 12.26 -12.26
C LEU A 259 5.46 10.95 -11.47
N GLU A 260 6.55 10.56 -10.84
CA GLU A 260 6.46 9.80 -9.58
C GLU A 260 6.42 10.84 -8.48
N ARG A 261 5.21 11.15 -7.99
CA ARG A 261 5.02 12.14 -6.94
C ARG A 261 5.53 11.55 -5.63
N PRO A 262 6.35 12.28 -4.86
CA PRO A 262 6.51 11.93 -3.45
C PRO A 262 5.13 11.95 -2.81
N MET A 263 4.80 10.91 -2.04
CA MET A 263 3.63 10.90 -1.17
C MET A 263 3.63 12.22 -0.39
N ILE A 264 2.47 12.87 -0.31
CA ILE A 264 2.24 14.18 0.31
C ILE A 264 3.25 14.41 1.44
N THR A 265 4.12 15.41 1.30
CA THR A 265 4.99 15.85 2.39
C THR A 265 4.08 16.48 3.45
N LEU A 266 3.42 15.66 4.25
CA LEU A 266 2.78 16.12 5.47
C LEU A 266 3.93 16.63 6.33
N THR A 267 4.02 17.95 6.47
CA THR A 267 5.03 18.55 7.33
C THR A 267 4.87 17.96 8.73
N GLN A 268 5.98 17.88 9.47
CA GLN A 268 5.95 17.43 10.85
C GLN A 268 4.86 18.12 11.68
N GLU A 269 4.65 19.41 11.44
CA GLU A 269 3.57 20.21 12.04
C GLU A 269 2.17 19.70 11.69
N ARG A 270 1.92 19.30 10.43
CA ARG A 270 0.62 18.76 10.01
C ARG A 270 0.37 17.36 10.58
N LEU A 271 1.41 16.53 10.69
CA LEU A 271 1.32 15.22 11.36
C LEU A 271 1.12 15.36 12.87
N ASN A 272 1.78 16.33 13.50
CA ASN A 272 1.57 16.65 14.91
C ASN A 272 0.14 17.16 15.15
N CYS A 273 -0.42 17.99 14.25
CA CYS A 273 -1.83 18.37 14.27
C CYS A 273 -2.76 17.15 14.10
N LEU A 274 -2.45 16.22 13.19
CA LEU A 274 -3.19 14.95 12.98
C LEU A 274 -3.18 14.07 14.23
N ALA A 275 -2.12 14.11 15.03
CA ALA A 275 -1.99 13.39 16.28
C ALA A 275 -2.57 14.15 17.51
N GLY A 276 -3.11 15.36 17.33
CA GLY A 276 -3.64 16.19 18.43
C GLY A 276 -2.57 16.91 19.26
N CYS A 277 -1.34 17.03 18.78
CA CYS A 277 -0.22 17.66 19.49
C CYS A 277 -0.08 19.15 19.11
N ARG A 278 -0.29 20.06 20.09
CA ARG A 278 0.28 21.41 20.03
C ARG A 278 1.67 21.37 20.66
N SER A 279 2.73 21.55 19.87
CA SER A 279 4.08 21.74 20.41
C SER A 279 4.39 23.23 20.54
N GLU A 280 4.41 23.74 21.77
CA GLU A 280 5.14 24.95 22.11
C GLU A 280 6.61 24.53 22.29
N ASP A 281 7.43 24.68 21.24
CA ASP A 281 8.86 25.03 21.38
C ASP A 281 9.56 25.07 20.01
N SER A 282 10.15 26.23 19.71
CA SER A 282 10.93 26.51 18.51
C SER A 282 12.43 26.35 18.79
N GLY A 283 13.05 25.31 18.24
CA GLY A 283 14.51 25.12 18.25
C GLY A 283 15.01 24.53 16.95
N THR A 284 15.53 25.37 16.05
CA THR A 284 16.10 24.97 14.76
C THR A 284 17.52 24.42 14.91
N SER A 285 17.74 23.16 14.51
CA SER A 285 19.08 22.66 14.15
C SER A 285 18.98 21.82 12.88
N THR A 286 19.66 22.26 11.81
CA THR A 286 19.76 21.55 10.53
C THR A 286 21.06 20.76 10.49
N LYS A 287 20.98 19.43 10.40
CA LYS A 287 22.11 18.55 10.03
C LYS A 287 21.89 17.98 8.63
N ARG A 288 22.91 18.12 7.78
CA ARG A 288 22.98 17.52 6.43
C ARG A 288 23.19 16.00 6.54
N ILE A 289 22.45 15.23 5.73
CA ILE A 289 22.58 13.78 5.61
C ILE A 289 22.96 13.42 4.16
N LEU A 290 23.93 12.50 4.01
CA LEU A 290 24.48 11.95 2.74
C LEU A 290 23.49 10.97 2.06
N PRO A 291 23.68 10.58 0.78
CA PRO A 291 22.52 10.52 -0.12
C PRO A 291 22.16 9.12 -0.67
N HIS A 292 22.06 8.09 0.17
CA HIS A 292 21.64 6.73 -0.25
C HIS A 292 20.61 6.14 0.71
N PHE A 293 19.38 6.68 0.76
CA PHE A 293 18.38 6.18 1.72
C PHE A 293 16.96 6.12 1.12
N CYS A 294 16.24 5.05 1.47
CA CYS A 294 14.78 5.01 1.45
C CYS A 294 14.31 5.84 2.66
N LEU A 295 13.39 6.78 2.45
CA LEU A 295 12.91 7.64 3.54
C LEU A 295 11.79 6.90 4.28
N ILE A 296 12.13 6.31 5.42
CA ILE A 296 11.15 5.77 6.37
C ILE A 296 10.79 6.90 7.33
N ILE A 297 9.53 7.35 7.29
CA ILE A 297 8.98 8.27 8.28
C ILE A 297 8.23 7.42 9.30
N LEU A 298 8.77 7.33 10.52
CA LEU A 298 8.08 6.71 11.67
C LEU A 298 7.23 7.77 12.38
N LEU A 299 5.91 7.59 12.42
CA LEU A 299 5.00 8.47 13.19
C LEU A 299 4.55 7.74 14.46
N SER A 300 5.14 8.00 15.63
CA SER A 300 4.59 7.44 16.87
C SER A 300 3.52 8.36 17.47
N LYS A 301 2.41 7.79 17.96
CA LYS A 301 1.46 8.48 18.86
C LYS A 301 2.19 8.86 20.19
N PRO A 302 1.73 9.87 20.94
CA PRO A 302 2.62 10.73 21.70
C PRO A 302 3.29 9.98 22.85
N ARG A 303 4.59 9.65 22.68
CA ARG A 303 5.62 9.67 23.73
C ARG A 303 7.03 9.27 23.31
N LYS A 304 7.34 8.89 22.05
CA LYS A 304 8.74 8.56 21.69
C LYS A 304 9.17 9.05 20.31
N LEU A 305 10.28 9.80 20.35
CA LEU A 305 11.15 10.28 19.27
C LEU A 305 10.89 9.69 17.87
N MET A 306 10.71 10.57 16.89
CA MET A 306 10.84 10.22 15.49
C MET A 306 12.29 9.92 15.13
N ALA A 307 12.52 8.76 14.54
CA ALA A 307 13.76 8.47 13.83
C ALA A 307 13.42 8.21 12.35
N ALA A 308 14.07 8.94 11.45
CA ALA A 308 14.34 8.36 10.14
C ALA A 308 15.39 7.28 10.37
N ILE A 309 15.00 6.00 10.27
CA ILE A 309 15.95 4.90 10.39
C ILE A 309 16.52 4.64 8.99
N PRO A 310 17.78 5.01 8.72
CA PRO A 310 18.47 4.47 7.57
C PRO A 310 18.62 2.96 7.77
N PHE A 311 17.94 2.16 6.93
CA PHE A 311 18.30 0.74 6.82
C PHE A 311 19.68 0.66 6.15
N PHE A 312 20.68 0.29 6.93
CA PHE A 312 21.99 -0.10 6.44
C PHE A 312 21.92 -1.57 6.01
N PHE A 313 21.71 -1.81 4.73
CA PHE A 313 22.14 -3.08 4.14
C PHE A 313 23.61 -2.90 3.77
N ASN A 314 24.52 -3.49 4.56
CA ASN A 314 25.88 -3.69 4.09
C ASN A 314 25.82 -4.72 2.94
N ALA A 315 26.24 -4.27 1.76
CA ALA A 315 26.44 -5.12 0.59
C ALA A 315 27.58 -6.11 0.81
#